data_AF-A0A8H4NAF9-F1
#
_entry.id   AF-A0A8H4NAF9-F1
#
_cell.length_a   1.000
_cell.length_b   1.000
_cell.length_c   1.000
_cell.angle_alpha   90.00
_cell.angle_beta   90.00
_cell.angle_gamma   90.00
#
_symmetry.space_group_name_H-M   'P 1'
#
loop_
_entity.id
_entity.type
_entity.pdbx_description
1 polymer ?
#
loop_
_entity_poly.entity_id
_entity_poly.type
_entity_poly.pdbx_seq_one_letter_code
_entity_poly.pdbx_strand_id
1 'polypeptide(L)'
;MPTNEQLLNMILELRNENAVLRNQLNQVPRPPPATKVKVPKPDLYYGDRKKTQAFIIQLDDYIHFTRGDFASPADQVLYASTYLRGSAKQWFRPFKREYQEKPQYLWSETTTVVFSDYRNFTKQLKGAFSGIDETRLATRTLMSLKQKGTVQDYTARFQDAAYTAEGHSDLTLRTFYYQGLKDEIKEAITYHEEPETLNDIIKLAVLIDKRRSERWFDKKGYHANTSESRRPRHTQEGGDAMELDAAEKGEQGKKEKRGRRQWT
;
A
#
# COMPACT_ATOMS: atom_id res chain seq x y z
N MET A 1 63.93 5.03 22.70
CA MET A 1 63.61 3.81 21.92
C MET A 1 63.26 2.71 22.91
N PRO A 2 62.20 1.92 22.70
CA PRO A 2 61.96 0.72 23.50
C PRO A 2 63.11 -0.28 23.29
N THR A 3 63.45 -1.06 24.31
CA THR A 3 64.49 -2.09 24.21
C THR A 3 63.95 -3.34 23.49
N ASN A 4 64.85 -4.18 22.96
CA ASN A 4 64.44 -5.42 22.28
C ASN A 4 63.61 -6.34 23.19
N GLU A 5 63.86 -6.37 24.50
CA GLU A 5 63.06 -7.12 25.46
C GLU A 5 61.64 -6.56 25.61
N GLN A 6 61.49 -5.23 25.65
CA GLN A 6 60.16 -4.58 25.68
C GLN A 6 59.37 -4.90 24.41
N LEU A 7 60.02 -4.90 23.23
CA LEU A 7 59.40 -5.29 21.96
C LEU A 7 58.99 -6.76 21.94
N LEU A 8 59.84 -7.66 22.45
CA LEU A 8 59.53 -9.10 22.53
C LEU A 8 58.35 -9.39 23.45
N ASN A 9 58.31 -8.75 24.64
CA ASN A 9 57.20 -8.90 25.59
C ASN A 9 55.87 -8.42 24.98
N MET A 10 55.87 -7.26 24.31
CA MET A 10 54.68 -6.71 23.65
C MET A 10 54.18 -7.61 22.50
N ILE A 11 55.09 -8.24 21.72
CA ILE A 11 54.70 -9.22 20.68
C ILE A 11 54.08 -10.48 21.30
N LEU A 12 54.58 -10.92 22.46
CA LEU A 12 54.11 -12.12 23.14
C LEU A 12 52.72 -11.89 23.75
N GLU A 13 52.50 -10.73 24.37
CA GLU A 13 51.21 -10.26 24.88
C GLU A 13 50.16 -10.17 23.76
N LEU A 14 50.47 -9.48 22.65
CA LEU A 14 49.58 -9.36 21.48
C LEU A 14 49.23 -10.73 20.85
N ARG A 15 50.15 -11.69 20.86
CA ARG A 15 49.85 -13.07 20.40
C ARG A 15 48.86 -13.78 21.32
N ASN A 16 49.01 -13.60 22.63
CA ASN A 16 48.16 -14.25 23.62
C ASN A 16 46.74 -13.65 23.60
N GLU A 17 46.63 -12.32 23.49
CA GLU A 17 45.36 -11.62 23.30
C GLU A 17 44.65 -12.05 22.02
N ASN A 18 45.37 -12.14 20.89
CA ASN A 18 44.82 -12.68 19.63
C ASN A 18 44.32 -14.12 19.77
N ALA A 19 44.98 -14.97 20.57
CA ALA A 19 44.52 -16.34 20.81
C ALA A 19 43.23 -16.36 21.64
N VAL A 20 43.12 -15.54 22.67
CA VAL A 20 41.91 -15.39 23.50
C VAL A 20 40.75 -14.85 22.66
N LEU A 21 40.95 -13.78 21.88
CA LEU A 21 39.92 -13.18 21.02
C LEU A 21 39.39 -14.18 19.97
N ARG A 22 40.28 -14.96 19.35
CA ARG A 22 39.88 -16.04 18.41
C ARG A 22 39.05 -17.12 19.10
N ASN A 23 39.40 -17.50 20.33
CA ASN A 23 38.65 -18.50 21.08
C ASN A 23 37.27 -17.97 21.50
N GLN A 24 37.17 -16.71 21.92
CA GLN A 24 35.89 -16.05 22.20
C GLN A 24 34.99 -15.99 20.95
N LEU A 25 35.53 -15.58 19.80
CA LEU A 25 34.80 -15.56 18.52
C LEU A 25 34.25 -16.94 18.12
N ASN A 26 35.00 -18.01 18.37
CA ASN A 26 34.57 -19.38 18.08
C ASN A 26 33.51 -19.91 19.07
N GLN A 27 33.39 -19.31 20.26
CA GLN A 27 32.42 -19.70 21.30
C GLN A 27 31.12 -18.86 21.26
N VAL A 28 31.05 -17.79 20.46
CA VAL A 28 29.78 -17.09 20.22
C VAL A 28 28.80 -18.07 19.56
N PRO A 29 27.64 -18.35 20.18
CA PRO A 29 26.66 -19.25 19.58
C PRO A 29 26.21 -18.67 18.23
N ARG A 30 26.56 -19.35 17.14
CA ARG A 30 26.10 -18.95 15.80
C ARG A 30 24.57 -19.03 15.83
N PRO A 31 23.84 -17.93 15.54
CA PRO A 31 22.38 -17.96 15.56
C PRO A 31 21.88 -19.06 14.62
N PRO A 32 20.79 -19.76 14.97
CA PRO A 32 20.25 -20.83 14.14
C PRO A 32 20.02 -20.30 12.72
N PRO A 33 20.34 -21.07 11.68
CA PRO A 33 20.21 -20.60 10.30
C PRO A 33 18.76 -20.20 10.05
N ALA A 34 18.54 -18.91 9.81
CA ALA A 34 17.20 -18.39 9.57
C ALA A 34 16.56 -19.16 8.42
N THR A 35 15.35 -19.69 8.65
CA THR A 35 14.58 -20.39 7.62
C THR A 35 14.40 -19.46 6.42
N LYS A 36 15.09 -19.75 5.31
CA LYS A 36 15.02 -18.95 4.08
C LYS A 36 13.57 -18.90 3.59
N VAL A 37 12.93 -17.75 3.78
CA VAL A 37 11.58 -17.49 3.25
C VAL A 37 11.64 -17.58 1.73
N LYS A 38 10.85 -18.47 1.15
CA LYS A 38 10.84 -18.69 -0.31
C LYS A 38 9.98 -17.64 -0.99
N VAL A 39 10.61 -16.57 -1.44
CA VAL A 39 9.95 -15.43 -2.10
C VAL A 39 9.69 -15.74 -3.59
N PRO A 40 8.53 -15.35 -4.14
CA PRO A 40 8.28 -15.44 -5.58
C PRO A 40 9.32 -14.64 -6.37
N LYS A 41 9.71 -15.16 -7.54
CA LYS A 41 10.61 -14.44 -8.45
C LYS A 41 9.85 -13.31 -9.17
N PRO A 42 10.52 -12.20 -9.53
CA PRO A 42 9.93 -11.14 -10.34
C PRO A 42 9.41 -11.64 -11.70
N ASP A 43 8.42 -10.94 -12.24
CA ASP A 43 7.91 -11.15 -13.60
C ASP A 43 8.93 -10.69 -14.66
N LEU A 44 8.73 -11.14 -15.90
CA LEU A 44 9.51 -10.66 -17.04
C LEU A 44 9.08 -9.26 -17.47
N TYR A 45 10.03 -8.31 -17.47
CA TYR A 45 9.76 -6.92 -17.77
C TYR A 45 10.18 -6.52 -19.18
N TYR A 46 9.23 -6.06 -19.99
CA TYR A 46 9.42 -5.76 -21.41
C TYR A 46 9.67 -4.28 -21.73
N GLY A 47 9.63 -3.39 -20.73
CA GLY A 47 9.64 -1.93 -20.92
C GLY A 47 8.26 -1.27 -20.96
N ASP A 48 7.23 -1.92 -20.40
CA ASP A 48 5.88 -1.36 -20.27
C ASP A 48 5.84 -0.32 -19.15
N ARG A 49 5.59 0.95 -19.51
CA ARG A 49 5.60 2.09 -18.60
C ARG A 49 4.73 1.87 -17.36
N LYS A 50 3.51 1.38 -17.56
CA LYS A 50 2.51 1.15 -16.50
C LYS A 50 2.90 0.04 -15.52
N LYS A 51 3.85 -0.83 -15.91
CA LYS A 51 4.34 -1.95 -15.09
C LYS A 51 5.69 -1.67 -14.45
N THR A 52 6.32 -0.52 -14.74
CA THR A 52 7.66 -0.16 -14.25
C THR A 52 7.71 -0.18 -12.72
N GLN A 53 6.76 0.46 -12.03
CA GLN A 53 6.75 0.49 -10.56
C GLN A 53 6.49 -0.90 -9.97
N ALA A 54 5.51 -1.64 -10.49
CA ALA A 54 5.21 -3.01 -10.03
C ALA A 54 6.43 -3.95 -10.17
N PHE A 55 7.16 -3.86 -11.27
CA PHE A 55 8.38 -4.65 -11.49
C PHE A 55 9.53 -4.24 -10.55
N ILE A 56 9.71 -2.94 -10.28
CA ILE A 56 10.71 -2.46 -9.31
C ILE A 56 10.37 -2.97 -7.90
N ILE A 57 9.11 -2.91 -7.48
CA ILE A 57 8.65 -3.44 -6.17
C ILE A 57 8.94 -4.95 -6.06
N GLN A 58 8.60 -5.74 -7.10
CA GLN A 58 8.91 -7.18 -7.11
C GLN A 58 10.43 -7.47 -7.00
N LEU A 59 11.28 -6.66 -7.64
CA LEU A 59 12.74 -6.79 -7.52
C LEU A 59 13.23 -6.39 -6.13
N ASP A 60 12.73 -5.29 -5.58
CA ASP A 60 13.11 -4.76 -4.28
C ASP A 60 12.74 -5.74 -3.15
N ASP A 61 11.54 -6.33 -3.22
CA ASP A 61 11.09 -7.42 -2.33
C ASP A 61 12.02 -8.63 -2.45
N TYR A 62 12.23 -9.15 -3.66
CA TYR A 62 13.09 -10.33 -3.86
C TYR A 62 14.50 -10.08 -3.31
N ILE A 63 15.12 -8.96 -3.68
CA ILE A 63 16.47 -8.62 -3.25
C ILE A 63 16.51 -8.37 -1.74
N HIS A 64 15.47 -7.79 -1.11
CA HIS A 64 15.38 -7.65 0.35
C HIS A 64 15.50 -8.99 1.07
N PHE A 65 14.76 -10.01 0.62
CA PHE A 65 14.80 -11.34 1.25
C PHE A 65 16.01 -12.18 0.86
N THR A 66 16.66 -11.91 -0.29
CA THR A 66 17.86 -12.65 -0.73
C THR A 66 19.16 -11.81 -0.66
N ARG A 67 19.24 -10.76 0.17
CA ARG A 67 20.44 -9.89 0.26
C ARG A 67 21.74 -10.66 0.50
N GLY A 68 21.70 -11.69 1.33
CA GLY A 68 22.86 -12.53 1.65
C GLY A 68 23.29 -13.50 0.55
N ASP A 69 22.54 -13.62 -0.54
CA ASP A 69 22.85 -14.52 -1.67
C ASP A 69 23.64 -13.83 -2.80
N PHE A 70 23.92 -12.52 -2.67
CA PHE A 70 24.69 -11.73 -3.64
C PHE A 70 26.02 -11.24 -3.03
N ALA A 71 27.12 -11.39 -3.76
CA ALA A 71 28.44 -10.97 -3.29
C ALA A 71 28.69 -9.46 -3.43
N SER A 72 28.02 -8.79 -4.38
CA SER A 72 28.16 -7.36 -4.65
C SER A 72 26.85 -6.70 -5.09
N PRO A 73 26.74 -5.35 -5.04
CA PRO A 73 25.63 -4.62 -5.67
C PRO A 73 25.55 -4.87 -7.18
N ALA A 74 26.70 -5.05 -7.85
CA ALA A 74 26.74 -5.37 -9.26
C ALA A 74 26.06 -6.72 -9.58
N ASP A 75 26.17 -7.73 -8.71
CA ASP A 75 25.49 -9.01 -8.88
C ASP A 75 23.96 -8.87 -8.80
N GLN A 76 23.47 -7.99 -7.92
CA GLN A 76 22.03 -7.66 -7.82
C GLN A 76 21.53 -7.03 -9.12
N VAL A 77 22.30 -6.10 -9.70
CA VAL A 77 22.01 -5.46 -11.00
C VAL A 77 22.07 -6.48 -12.15
N LEU A 78 23.09 -7.35 -12.18
CA LEU A 78 23.20 -8.43 -13.16
C LEU A 78 22.02 -9.41 -13.05
N TYR A 79 21.61 -9.78 -11.84
CA TYR A 79 20.45 -10.63 -11.59
C TYR A 79 19.15 -9.97 -12.05
N ALA A 80 18.90 -8.72 -11.67
CA ALA A 80 17.76 -7.94 -12.15
C ALA A 80 17.73 -7.87 -13.69
N SER A 81 18.89 -7.72 -14.34
CA SER A 81 19.01 -7.72 -15.80
C SER A 81 18.51 -9.02 -16.46
N THR A 82 18.48 -10.15 -15.74
CA THR A 82 17.98 -11.44 -16.28
C THR A 82 16.48 -11.48 -16.50
N TYR A 83 15.71 -10.56 -15.90
CA TYR A 83 14.26 -10.42 -16.07
C TYR A 83 13.89 -9.45 -17.21
N LEU A 84 14.84 -8.64 -17.68
CA LEU A 84 14.60 -7.67 -18.75
C LEU A 84 14.42 -8.34 -20.12
N ARG A 85 13.38 -7.95 -20.84
CA ARG A 85 13.00 -8.40 -22.19
C ARG A 85 12.71 -7.17 -23.07
N GLY A 86 12.41 -7.38 -24.35
CA GLY A 86 11.98 -6.31 -25.26
C GLY A 86 12.90 -5.07 -25.26
N SER A 87 12.29 -3.89 -25.17
CA SER A 87 13.00 -2.60 -25.14
C SER A 87 13.82 -2.44 -23.86
N ALA A 88 13.38 -2.95 -22.71
CA ALA A 88 14.16 -2.91 -21.47
C ALA A 88 15.49 -3.67 -21.58
N LYS A 89 15.51 -4.83 -22.26
CA LYS A 89 16.76 -5.55 -22.55
C LYS A 89 17.66 -4.78 -23.52
N GLN A 90 17.09 -4.12 -24.54
CA GLN A 90 17.84 -3.32 -25.50
C GLN A 90 18.49 -2.10 -24.83
N TRP A 91 17.74 -1.40 -23.98
CA TRP A 91 18.21 -0.27 -23.17
C TRP A 91 19.36 -0.66 -22.23
N PHE A 92 19.26 -1.81 -21.56
CA PHE A 92 20.30 -2.23 -20.62
C PHE A 92 21.56 -2.81 -21.29
N ARG A 93 21.46 -3.25 -22.56
CA ARG A 93 22.54 -3.88 -23.32
C ARG A 93 23.89 -3.11 -23.30
N PRO A 94 23.97 -1.78 -23.55
CA PRO A 94 25.22 -1.05 -23.51
C PRO A 94 25.94 -1.17 -22.16
N PHE A 95 25.26 -0.89 -21.04
CA PHE A 95 25.87 -0.95 -19.70
C PHE A 95 26.39 -2.35 -19.39
N LYS A 96 25.56 -3.39 -19.66
CA LYS A 96 25.95 -4.79 -19.46
C LYS A 96 27.17 -5.17 -20.30
N ARG A 97 27.25 -4.70 -21.53
CA ARG A 97 28.37 -4.96 -22.43
C ARG A 97 29.65 -4.30 -21.91
N GLU A 98 29.60 -3.03 -21.48
CA GLU A 98 30.77 -2.39 -20.88
C GLU A 98 31.26 -3.13 -19.64
N TYR A 99 30.35 -3.52 -18.75
CA TYR A 99 30.68 -4.29 -17.54
C TYR A 99 31.38 -5.63 -17.85
N GLN A 100 30.96 -6.33 -18.91
CA GLN A 100 31.48 -7.67 -19.25
C GLN A 100 32.71 -7.66 -20.16
N GLU A 101 32.85 -6.67 -21.06
CA GLU A 101 33.89 -6.65 -22.10
C GLU A 101 35.04 -5.67 -21.81
N LYS A 102 34.86 -4.69 -20.91
CA LYS A 102 35.84 -3.66 -20.60
C LYS A 102 36.31 -3.72 -19.14
N PRO A 103 37.58 -3.42 -18.84
CA PRO A 103 38.02 -3.16 -17.47
C PRO A 103 37.36 -1.88 -16.92
N GLN A 104 37.19 -1.83 -15.60
CA GLN A 104 36.38 -0.80 -14.90
C GLN A 104 36.79 0.65 -15.20
N TYR A 105 38.07 0.92 -15.43
CA TYR A 105 38.57 2.27 -15.76
C TYR A 105 38.20 2.75 -17.18
N LEU A 106 37.63 1.88 -18.02
CA LEU A 106 37.09 2.21 -19.36
C LEU A 106 35.55 2.19 -19.43
N TRP A 107 34.89 2.04 -18.29
CA TRP A 107 33.43 2.17 -18.19
C TRP A 107 33.03 3.64 -18.32
N SER A 108 31.90 3.89 -18.98
CA SER A 108 31.28 5.21 -18.90
C SER A 108 30.84 5.53 -17.47
N GLU A 109 30.75 6.82 -17.14
CA GLU A 109 30.25 7.29 -15.85
C GLU A 109 28.89 6.66 -15.51
N THR A 110 27.99 6.59 -16.50
CA THR A 110 26.66 5.97 -16.35
C THR A 110 26.72 4.47 -16.06
N THR A 111 27.58 3.69 -16.72
CA THR A 111 27.84 2.28 -16.36
C THR A 111 28.36 2.17 -14.93
N THR A 112 29.34 2.99 -14.55
CA THR A 112 29.92 2.99 -13.19
C THR A 112 28.88 3.29 -12.12
N VAL A 113 28.01 4.29 -12.35
CA VAL A 113 26.89 4.62 -11.44
C VAL A 113 25.85 3.51 -11.39
N VAL A 114 25.50 2.89 -12.52
CA VAL A 114 24.49 1.81 -12.58
C VAL A 114 24.93 0.55 -11.82
N PHE A 115 26.22 0.19 -11.83
CA PHE A 115 26.73 -1.01 -11.17
C PHE A 115 27.29 -0.78 -9.75
N SER A 116 27.43 0.47 -9.29
CA SER A 116 27.93 0.77 -7.93
C SER A 116 26.89 0.53 -6.83
N ASP A 117 25.60 0.75 -7.11
CA ASP A 117 24.48 0.48 -6.20
C ASP A 117 23.26 0.02 -7.02
N TYR A 118 22.60 -1.04 -6.58
CA TYR A 118 21.33 -1.49 -7.14
C TYR A 118 20.25 -0.39 -7.14
N ARG A 119 20.28 0.53 -6.18
CA ARG A 119 19.39 1.73 -6.15
C ARG A 119 19.61 2.67 -7.33
N ASN A 120 20.84 2.76 -7.85
CA ASN A 120 21.13 3.57 -9.04
C ASN A 120 20.56 2.88 -10.28
N PHE A 121 20.64 1.55 -10.38
CA PHE A 121 19.98 0.79 -11.43
C PHE A 121 18.46 0.98 -11.43
N THR A 122 17.77 0.84 -10.28
CA THR A 122 16.31 1.04 -10.24
C THR A 122 15.90 2.47 -10.54
N LYS A 123 16.67 3.48 -10.09
CA LYS A 123 16.48 4.89 -10.45
C LYS A 123 16.63 5.12 -11.96
N GLN A 124 17.65 4.54 -12.60
CA GLN A 124 17.86 4.66 -14.05
C GLN A 124 16.79 3.92 -14.86
N LEU A 125 16.36 2.73 -14.39
CA LEU A 125 15.26 1.97 -14.98
C LEU A 125 13.93 2.76 -14.89
N LYS A 126 13.64 3.36 -13.73
CA LYS A 126 12.51 4.27 -13.53
C LYS A 126 12.60 5.47 -14.47
N GLY A 127 13.75 6.14 -14.56
CA GLY A 127 13.96 7.27 -15.48
C GLY A 127 13.81 6.91 -16.97
N ALA A 128 14.16 5.69 -17.37
CA ALA A 128 14.05 5.23 -18.74
C ALA A 128 12.64 4.79 -19.16
N PHE A 129 11.81 4.31 -18.22
CA PHE A 129 10.52 3.69 -18.55
C PHE A 129 9.29 4.27 -17.83
N SER A 130 9.42 4.99 -16.71
CA SER A 130 8.30 5.80 -16.20
C SER A 130 8.10 7.02 -17.09
N GLY A 131 6.86 7.25 -17.50
CA GLY A 131 6.56 8.37 -18.40
C GLY A 131 6.59 9.71 -17.65
N ILE A 132 7.24 10.72 -18.23
CA ILE A 132 7.06 12.14 -17.83
C ILE A 132 5.56 12.50 -17.89
N ASP A 133 4.82 11.90 -18.82
CA ASP A 133 3.36 12.06 -18.90
C ASP A 133 2.63 11.44 -17.71
N GLU A 134 3.14 10.36 -17.11
CA GLU A 134 2.51 9.67 -15.98
C GLU A 134 2.65 10.48 -14.68
N THR A 135 3.83 11.03 -14.40
CA THR A 135 4.02 11.95 -13.26
C THR A 135 3.24 13.25 -13.43
N ARG A 136 3.16 13.79 -14.66
CA ARG A 136 2.32 14.96 -14.99
C ARG A 136 0.83 14.67 -14.89
N LEU A 137 0.38 13.50 -15.32
CA LEU A 137 -1.02 13.04 -15.18
C LEU A 137 -1.36 12.79 -13.71
N ALA A 138 -0.45 12.22 -12.91
CA ALA A 138 -0.62 12.05 -11.47
C ALA A 138 -0.67 13.40 -10.75
N THR A 139 0.21 14.35 -11.08
CA THR A 139 0.16 15.73 -10.56
C THR A 139 -1.15 16.43 -10.94
N ARG A 140 -1.59 16.31 -12.20
CA ARG A 140 -2.90 16.85 -12.63
C ARG A 140 -4.06 16.16 -11.91
N THR A 141 -3.95 14.87 -11.62
CA THR A 141 -4.93 14.11 -10.86
C THR A 141 -4.99 14.62 -9.42
N LEU A 142 -3.85 14.78 -8.73
CA LEU A 142 -3.78 15.39 -7.39
C LEU A 142 -4.46 16.75 -7.32
N MET A 143 -4.13 17.66 -8.23
CA MET A 143 -4.69 19.01 -8.28
C MET A 143 -6.22 19.03 -8.54
N SER A 144 -6.76 17.99 -9.19
CA SER A 144 -8.18 17.90 -9.57
C SER A 144 -8.98 16.85 -8.80
N LEU A 145 -8.35 16.10 -7.90
CA LEU A 145 -9.00 15.03 -7.15
C LEU A 145 -10.00 15.64 -6.16
N LYS A 146 -11.28 15.28 -6.31
CA LYS A 146 -12.36 15.66 -5.38
C LYS A 146 -12.95 14.41 -4.72
N GLN A 147 -13.21 14.50 -3.42
CA GLN A 147 -13.89 13.47 -2.65
C GLN A 147 -15.33 13.31 -3.13
N LYS A 148 -15.61 12.21 -3.84
CA LYS A 148 -16.98 11.83 -4.24
C LYS A 148 -17.64 10.91 -3.21
N GLY A 149 -16.92 9.88 -2.78
CA GLY A 149 -17.38 8.86 -1.82
C GLY A 149 -17.04 9.18 -0.36
N THR A 150 -16.61 8.14 0.37
CA THR A 150 -16.07 8.22 1.74
C THR A 150 -14.75 9.01 1.78
N VAL A 151 -14.27 9.39 2.97
CA VAL A 151 -12.90 9.92 3.08
C VAL A 151 -11.89 8.82 2.74
N GLN A 152 -12.08 7.59 3.19
CA GLN A 152 -11.13 6.48 2.97
C GLN A 152 -10.85 6.21 1.48
N ASP A 153 -11.89 6.14 0.64
CA ASP A 153 -11.73 5.94 -0.82
C ASP A 153 -10.99 7.12 -1.47
N TYR A 154 -11.21 8.34 -0.97
CA TYR A 154 -10.54 9.54 -1.43
C TYR A 154 -9.06 9.55 -0.98
N THR A 155 -8.77 9.23 0.28
CA THR A 155 -7.42 9.11 0.82
C THR A 155 -6.58 8.10 0.03
N ALA A 156 -7.11 6.89 -0.22
CA ALA A 156 -6.39 5.86 -0.96
C ALA A 156 -5.99 6.34 -2.37
N ARG A 157 -6.94 6.97 -3.08
CA ARG A 157 -6.69 7.52 -4.43
C ARG A 157 -5.77 8.73 -4.42
N PHE A 158 -5.79 9.53 -3.35
CA PHE A 158 -4.88 10.66 -3.19
C PHE A 158 -3.45 10.16 -2.93
N GLN A 159 -3.27 9.17 -2.06
CA GLN A 159 -1.96 8.59 -1.74
C GLN A 159 -1.32 7.90 -2.95
N ASP A 160 -2.10 7.16 -3.74
CA ASP A 160 -1.65 6.54 -5.00
C ASP A 160 -1.17 7.59 -6.03
N ALA A 161 -1.93 8.68 -6.19
CA ALA A 161 -1.53 9.78 -7.06
C ALA A 161 -0.33 10.57 -6.50
N ALA A 162 -0.21 10.71 -5.18
CA ALA A 162 0.90 11.40 -4.50
C ALA A 162 2.21 10.65 -4.66
N TYR A 163 2.17 9.32 -4.47
CA TYR A 163 3.28 8.42 -4.71
C TYR A 163 3.74 8.46 -6.18
N THR A 164 2.78 8.48 -7.12
CA THR A 164 3.08 8.48 -8.56
C THR A 164 3.61 9.84 -9.07
N ALA A 165 3.18 10.95 -8.49
CA ALA A 165 3.61 12.28 -8.91
C ALA A 165 5.08 12.60 -8.55
N GLU A 166 5.52 12.14 -7.37
CA GLU A 166 6.81 12.45 -6.73
C GLU A 166 7.11 13.96 -6.59
N GLY A 167 8.17 14.31 -5.84
CA GLY A 167 8.73 15.68 -5.80
C GLY A 167 7.90 16.79 -5.15
N HIS A 168 6.65 16.55 -4.75
CA HIS A 168 5.83 17.53 -4.03
C HIS A 168 6.21 17.61 -2.55
N SER A 169 6.25 18.83 -1.99
CA SER A 169 6.43 19.04 -0.55
C SER A 169 5.18 18.61 0.24
N ASP A 170 5.35 18.23 1.51
CA ASP A 170 4.23 17.84 2.37
C ASP A 170 3.18 18.96 2.49
N LEU A 171 3.60 20.23 2.60
CA LEU A 171 2.72 21.40 2.56
C LEU A 171 1.86 21.48 1.27
N THR A 172 2.47 21.16 0.12
CA THR A 172 1.76 21.14 -1.17
C THR A 172 0.73 20.01 -1.19
N LEU A 173 1.11 18.82 -0.72
CA LEU A 173 0.21 17.68 -0.62
C LEU A 173 -0.93 17.94 0.37
N ARG A 174 -0.66 18.54 1.54
CA ARG A 174 -1.67 18.96 2.53
C ARG A 174 -2.67 19.93 1.92
N THR A 175 -2.19 20.91 1.15
CA THR A 175 -3.02 21.91 0.45
C THR A 175 -3.94 21.27 -0.57
N PHE A 176 -3.41 20.41 -1.46
CA PHE A 176 -4.22 19.68 -2.44
C PHE A 176 -5.21 18.72 -1.77
N TYR A 177 -4.78 18.02 -0.71
CA TYR A 177 -5.63 17.11 0.05
C TYR A 177 -6.83 17.84 0.65
N TYR A 178 -6.58 18.97 1.34
CA TYR A 178 -7.63 19.83 1.89
C TYR A 178 -8.58 20.35 0.81
N GLN A 179 -8.05 20.91 -0.29
CA GLN A 179 -8.87 21.43 -1.39
C GLN A 179 -9.76 20.37 -2.04
N GLY A 180 -9.39 19.10 -2.00
CA GLY A 180 -10.16 17.99 -2.55
C GLY A 180 -11.25 17.43 -1.64
N LEU A 181 -11.21 17.70 -0.33
CA LEU A 181 -12.25 17.26 0.61
C LEU A 181 -13.60 17.96 0.38
N LYS A 182 -14.69 17.30 0.78
CA LYS A 182 -16.05 17.87 0.82
C LYS A 182 -16.11 19.07 1.77
N ASP A 183 -16.92 20.06 1.41
CA ASP A 183 -17.09 21.32 2.18
C ASP A 183 -17.43 21.05 3.66
N GLU A 184 -18.33 20.10 3.88
CA GLU A 184 -18.80 19.66 5.20
C GLU A 184 -17.68 19.06 6.09
N ILE A 185 -16.59 18.57 5.48
CA ILE A 185 -15.41 18.06 6.19
C ILE A 185 -14.39 19.19 6.38
N LYS A 186 -14.22 20.07 5.39
CA LYS A 186 -13.36 21.26 5.50
C LYS A 186 -13.84 22.20 6.61
N GLU A 187 -15.14 22.46 6.69
CA GLU A 187 -15.76 23.22 7.78
C GLU A 187 -15.47 22.57 9.14
N ALA A 188 -15.66 21.26 9.27
CA ALA A 188 -15.34 20.53 10.49
C ALA A 188 -13.84 20.61 10.85
N ILE A 189 -12.93 20.60 9.86
CA ILE A 189 -11.47 20.77 10.07
C ILE A 189 -11.15 22.15 10.67
N THR A 190 -11.86 23.22 10.29
CA THR A 190 -11.56 24.59 10.82
C THR A 190 -11.81 24.78 12.33
N TYR A 191 -12.48 23.83 12.99
CA TYR A 191 -12.65 23.83 14.45
C TYR A 191 -11.56 23.05 15.20
N HIS A 192 -10.54 22.55 14.49
CA HIS A 192 -9.41 21.83 15.05
C HIS A 192 -8.10 22.60 14.83
N GLU A 193 -7.06 22.19 15.56
CA GLU A 193 -5.68 22.66 15.37
C GLU A 193 -5.19 22.37 13.94
N GLU A 194 -4.39 23.27 13.35
CA GLU A 194 -3.94 23.10 11.97
C GLU A 194 -3.00 21.88 11.87
N PRO A 195 -3.30 20.88 11.03
CA PRO A 195 -2.47 19.69 10.91
C PRO A 195 -1.10 20.04 10.29
N GLU A 196 -0.02 19.70 10.97
CA GLU A 196 1.33 19.99 10.47
C GLU A 196 1.74 19.10 9.29
N THR A 197 1.27 17.84 9.23
CA THR A 197 1.62 16.88 8.17
C THR A 197 0.43 16.42 7.33
N LEU A 198 0.70 15.91 6.12
CA LEU A 198 -0.29 15.19 5.30
C LEU A 198 -0.94 14.04 6.07
N ASN A 199 -0.19 13.34 6.93
CA ASN A 199 -0.73 12.23 7.71
C ASN A 199 -1.75 12.71 8.76
N ASP A 200 -1.52 13.88 9.36
CA ASP A 200 -2.40 14.39 10.41
C ASP A 200 -3.72 14.92 9.84
N ILE A 201 -3.70 15.61 8.68
CA ILE A 201 -4.93 15.99 8.00
C ILE A 201 -5.73 14.76 7.51
N ILE A 202 -5.05 13.67 7.13
CA ILE A 202 -5.70 12.40 6.78
C ILE A 202 -6.40 11.79 7.99
N LYS A 203 -5.70 11.62 9.13
CA LYS A 203 -6.28 11.10 10.38
C LYS A 203 -7.49 11.91 10.82
N LEU A 204 -7.36 13.23 10.78
CA LEU A 204 -8.37 14.18 11.25
C LEU A 204 -9.62 14.16 10.34
N ALA A 205 -9.44 14.12 9.01
CA ALA A 205 -10.54 13.95 8.06
C ALA A 205 -11.28 12.60 8.25
N VAL A 206 -10.55 11.50 8.49
CA VAL A 206 -11.14 10.17 8.74
C VAL A 206 -11.91 10.15 10.08
N LEU A 207 -11.39 10.81 11.11
CA LEU A 207 -12.07 10.91 12.42
C LEU A 207 -13.37 11.71 12.32
N ILE A 208 -13.38 12.80 11.54
CA ILE A 208 -14.59 13.59 11.24
C ILE A 208 -15.61 12.75 10.47
N ASP A 209 -15.20 12.05 9.41
CA ASP A 209 -16.08 11.20 8.59
C ASP A 209 -16.75 10.11 9.44
N LYS A 210 -15.96 9.44 10.30
CA LYS A 210 -16.47 8.44 11.27
C LYS A 210 -17.51 9.04 12.22
N ARG A 211 -17.16 10.12 12.93
CA ARG A 211 -18.06 10.79 13.91
C ARG A 211 -19.35 11.29 13.27
N ARG A 212 -19.28 11.70 12.00
CA ARG A 212 -20.42 12.16 11.22
C ARG A 212 -21.32 11.01 10.76
N SER A 213 -20.71 9.90 10.34
CA SER A 213 -21.40 8.67 9.97
C SER A 213 -22.18 8.11 11.17
N GLU A 214 -21.54 7.99 12.34
CA GLU A 214 -22.18 7.59 13.61
C GLU A 214 -23.44 8.43 13.91
N ARG A 215 -23.30 9.76 13.93
CA ARG A 215 -24.43 10.70 14.14
C ARG A 215 -25.57 10.56 13.12
N TRP A 216 -25.28 10.10 11.90
CA TRP A 216 -26.29 9.88 10.87
C TRP A 216 -27.06 8.57 11.10
N PHE A 217 -26.37 7.52 11.54
CA PHE A 217 -27.01 6.27 11.96
C PHE A 217 -27.87 6.48 13.21
N ASP A 218 -27.39 7.21 14.22
CA ASP A 218 -28.13 7.53 15.44
C ASP A 218 -29.47 8.23 15.13
N LYS A 219 -29.42 9.29 14.29
CA LYS A 219 -30.63 10.02 13.88
C LYS A 219 -31.60 9.16 13.09
N LYS A 220 -31.12 8.27 12.21
CA LYS A 220 -31.98 7.35 11.46
C LYS A 220 -32.62 6.27 12.34
N GLY A 221 -31.88 5.74 13.31
CA GLY A 221 -32.43 4.81 14.30
C GLY A 221 -33.54 5.45 15.14
N TYR A 222 -33.38 6.72 15.52
CA TYR A 222 -34.36 7.45 16.31
C TYR A 222 -35.71 7.64 15.59
N HIS A 223 -35.70 7.88 14.28
CA HIS A 223 -36.92 8.04 13.48
C HIS A 223 -37.64 6.73 13.11
N ALA A 224 -37.02 5.56 13.33
CA ALA A 224 -37.64 4.28 13.04
C ALA A 224 -38.70 3.86 14.08
N ASN A 225 -38.74 4.51 15.25
CA ASN A 225 -39.52 4.06 16.41
C ASN A 225 -40.61 5.04 16.87
N THR A 226 -40.93 6.07 16.07
CA THR A 226 -41.99 7.05 16.35
C THR A 226 -43.29 6.79 15.58
N SER A 227 -43.56 5.52 15.20
CA SER A 227 -44.91 5.13 14.82
C SER A 227 -45.78 5.02 16.08
N GLU A 228 -46.47 6.10 16.42
CA GLU A 228 -47.40 6.12 17.55
C GLU A 228 -48.38 4.94 17.48
N SER A 229 -48.42 4.15 18.55
CA SER A 229 -49.45 3.13 18.75
C SER A 229 -50.81 3.81 18.80
N ARG A 230 -51.57 3.73 17.70
CA ARG A 230 -52.98 4.17 17.64
C ARG A 230 -53.74 3.55 18.81
N ARG A 231 -54.12 4.37 19.79
CA ARG A 231 -54.87 3.93 20.97
C ARG A 231 -56.19 3.27 20.53
N PRO A 232 -56.57 2.10 21.08
CA PRO A 232 -57.90 1.55 20.86
C PRO A 232 -58.94 2.53 21.39
N ARG A 233 -59.96 2.84 20.56
CA ARG A 233 -61.06 3.71 20.96
C ARG A 233 -62.04 2.90 21.80
N HIS A 234 -62.06 3.14 23.11
CA HIS A 234 -63.05 2.55 24.01
C HIS A 234 -64.43 3.18 23.73
N THR A 235 -65.41 2.37 23.35
CA THR A 235 -66.83 2.74 23.34
C THR A 235 -67.55 1.78 24.27
N GLN A 236 -68.12 2.32 25.34
CA GLN A 236 -68.87 1.56 26.33
C GLN A 236 -70.37 1.78 26.13
N GLU A 237 -71.10 0.67 26.08
CA GLU A 237 -72.53 0.45 26.32
C GLU A 237 -73.59 1.37 25.67
N GLY A 238 -74.55 0.73 24.99
CA GLY A 238 -75.88 1.31 24.77
C GLY A 238 -76.64 0.79 23.55
N GLY A 239 -77.45 -0.25 23.69
CA GLY A 239 -78.61 -0.50 22.80
C GLY A 239 -78.62 -1.83 22.03
N ASP A 240 -79.55 -2.69 22.42
CA ASP A 240 -79.87 -4.01 21.86
C ASP A 240 -80.22 -4.05 20.36
N ALA A 241 -79.96 -5.20 19.73
CA ALA A 241 -80.78 -5.72 18.63
C ALA A 241 -80.57 -7.25 18.41
N MET A 242 -81.39 -8.05 19.11
CA MET A 242 -81.89 -9.41 18.80
C MET A 242 -80.99 -10.50 18.16
N GLU A 243 -80.95 -11.66 18.82
CA GLU A 243 -80.68 -12.97 18.24
C GLU A 243 -81.66 -13.31 17.10
N LEU A 244 -81.18 -14.00 16.06
CA LEU A 244 -81.95 -15.02 15.35
C LEU A 244 -81.02 -16.16 14.91
N ASP A 245 -81.37 -17.37 15.33
CA ASP A 245 -80.62 -18.61 15.14
C ASP A 245 -80.96 -19.27 13.79
N ALA A 246 -79.98 -19.82 13.05
CA ALA A 246 -80.22 -20.64 11.87
C ALA A 246 -79.00 -21.51 11.43
N ALA A 247 -79.03 -22.75 11.89
CA ALA A 247 -78.35 -23.97 11.43
C ALA A 247 -77.54 -24.00 10.09
N GLU A 248 -76.31 -24.53 10.22
CA GLU A 248 -75.83 -25.77 9.54
C GLU A 248 -75.97 -25.92 8.00
N LYS A 249 -74.84 -25.87 7.27
CA LYS A 249 -74.29 -26.95 6.38
C LYS A 249 -73.24 -26.46 5.38
N GLY A 250 -72.29 -27.34 5.02
CA GLY A 250 -71.66 -27.31 3.69
C GLY A 250 -70.12 -27.35 3.68
N GLU A 251 -69.55 -28.55 3.65
CA GLU A 251 -68.17 -28.75 3.17
C GLU A 251 -68.03 -28.50 1.64
N GLN A 252 -66.76 -28.50 1.20
CA GLN A 252 -66.24 -28.83 -0.15
C GLN A 252 -65.91 -27.66 -1.09
N GLY A 253 -64.68 -27.67 -1.64
CA GLY A 253 -64.28 -26.70 -2.67
C GLY A 253 -62.81 -26.60 -3.05
N LYS A 254 -62.06 -27.70 -3.24
CA LYS A 254 -60.72 -27.64 -3.88
C LYS A 254 -60.82 -26.97 -5.27
N LYS A 255 -59.94 -26.02 -5.58
CA LYS A 255 -59.30 -25.94 -6.92
C LYS A 255 -57.99 -25.15 -6.96
N GLU A 256 -56.92 -25.91 -7.10
CA GLU A 256 -55.60 -25.50 -7.58
C GLU A 256 -55.67 -24.99 -9.04
N LYS A 257 -54.81 -24.03 -9.42
CA LYS A 257 -54.21 -23.98 -10.78
C LYS A 257 -52.93 -23.14 -10.82
N ARG A 258 -51.77 -23.81 -10.98
CA ARG A 258 -50.48 -23.17 -11.30
C ARG A 258 -50.48 -22.68 -12.76
N GLY A 259 -50.15 -21.41 -12.97
CA GLY A 259 -49.97 -20.80 -14.30
C GLY A 259 -48.49 -20.62 -14.67
N ARG A 260 -47.88 -21.63 -15.29
CA ARG A 260 -46.49 -21.62 -15.78
C ARG A 260 -46.40 -20.86 -17.12
N ARG A 261 -45.56 -19.82 -17.25
CA ARG A 261 -45.05 -19.34 -18.55
C ARG A 261 -43.57 -18.93 -18.53
N GLN A 262 -42.76 -19.80 -19.14
CA GLN A 262 -41.47 -19.57 -19.82
C GLN A 262 -41.75 -19.77 -21.33
N TRP A 263 -40.91 -19.38 -22.30
CA TRP A 263 -39.58 -18.76 -22.37
C TRP A 263 -39.60 -17.74 -23.54
N THR A 264 -38.69 -16.75 -23.55
CA THR A 264 -37.60 -16.59 -24.54
C THR A 264 -36.74 -15.39 -24.18
#